data_AF-A0A7S3DS82-F1
#
_entry.id   AF-A0A7S3DS82-F1
#
_cell.length_a   1.000
_cell.length_b   1.000
_cell.length_c   1.000
_cell.angle_alpha   90.00
_cell.angle_beta   90.00
_cell.angle_gamma   90.00
#
_symmetry.space_group_name_H-M   'P 1'
#
loop_
_entity.id
_entity.type
_entity.pdbx_description
1 polymer ?
#
loop_
_entity_poly.entity_id
_entity_poly.type
_entity_poly.pdbx_seq_one_letter_code
_entity_poly.pdbx_strand_id
1 'polypeptide(L)'
;EEEEEEEDAPSARPIVESSALFDETKAAPENTHDTRTSSNTTTLLLFYQYVEPPWSETEYKHNLQHVEQLGQQASVMGRMRVAREGLNCTLTGSRHEILDFCRSLRRWRPVFLETEFKLTHDLPAATTQFQQLKIIPVQELVHYGLNGPKAPPIAQYSGTHLEPQEYHSKLAQPETVVIDV
;
A
#
# COMPACT_ATOMS: atom_id res chain seq x y z
N GLU A 1 40.26 29.62 -14.75
CA GLU A 1 39.22 28.70 -15.24
C GLU A 1 38.43 28.31 -14.00
N GLU A 2 37.36 29.06 -13.76
CA GLU A 2 36.39 28.78 -12.70
C GLU A 2 35.32 27.91 -13.38
N GLU A 3 35.27 26.63 -13.02
CA GLU A 3 34.21 25.73 -13.47
C GLU A 3 32.96 26.05 -12.64
N GLU A 4 31.93 26.57 -13.31
CA GLU A 4 30.59 26.77 -12.75
C GLU A 4 29.98 25.38 -12.47
N GLU A 5 29.69 25.10 -11.20
CA GLU A 5 28.85 23.96 -10.81
C GLU A 5 27.42 24.24 -11.30
N GLU A 6 26.95 23.48 -12.29
CA GLU A 6 25.54 23.44 -12.67
C GLU A 6 24.70 22.96 -11.46
N GLU A 7 23.92 23.86 -10.87
CA GLU A 7 22.90 23.50 -9.89
C GLU A 7 21.82 22.64 -10.57
N ASP A 8 21.86 21.34 -10.27
CA ASP A 8 20.85 20.36 -10.69
C ASP A 8 19.47 20.78 -10.16
N ALA A 9 18.51 20.93 -11.06
CA ALA A 9 17.17 21.44 -10.74
C ALA A 9 16.50 20.57 -9.65
N PRO A 10 15.73 21.16 -8.71
CA PRO A 10 15.11 20.39 -7.64
C PRO A 10 14.12 19.37 -8.23
N SER A 11 14.53 18.11 -8.20
CA SER A 11 13.67 16.95 -8.48
C SER A 11 12.37 17.12 -7.70
N ALA A 12 11.26 17.29 -8.43
CA ALA A 12 9.94 17.46 -7.84
C ALA A 12 9.67 16.27 -6.91
N ARG A 13 9.33 16.55 -5.65
CA ARG A 13 9.03 15.49 -4.67
C ARG A 13 7.90 14.61 -5.21
N PRO A 14 7.99 13.29 -5.06
CA PRO A 14 6.96 12.39 -5.56
C PRO A 14 5.62 12.66 -4.87
N ILE A 15 4.53 12.47 -5.61
CA ILE A 15 3.18 12.73 -5.12
C ILE A 15 2.75 11.56 -4.24
N VAL A 16 2.46 11.83 -2.97
CA VAL A 16 1.92 10.85 -2.02
C VAL A 16 0.42 11.09 -1.87
N GLU A 17 -0.37 10.05 -2.11
CA GLU A 17 -1.82 10.04 -2.04
C GLU A 17 -2.31 8.93 -1.10
N SER A 18 -3.32 9.22 -0.29
CA SER A 18 -4.02 8.23 0.55
C SER A 18 -5.46 8.11 0.07
N SER A 19 -5.96 6.88 -0.06
CA SER A 19 -7.24 6.62 -0.72
C SER A 19 -8.37 6.13 0.19
N ALA A 20 -8.22 6.22 1.52
CA ALA A 20 -9.12 5.62 2.51
C ALA A 20 -10.62 5.91 2.28
N LEU A 21 -10.98 7.02 1.62
CA LEU A 21 -12.36 7.44 1.35
C LEU A 21 -12.54 8.00 -0.07
N PHE A 22 -12.10 7.25 -1.09
CA PHE A 22 -12.28 7.68 -2.48
C PHE A 22 -13.76 7.66 -2.88
N ASP A 23 -14.36 8.84 -2.99
CA ASP A 23 -15.64 9.07 -3.64
C ASP A 23 -15.47 8.99 -5.16
N GLU A 24 -15.99 7.91 -5.78
CA GLU A 24 -15.94 7.67 -7.22
C GLU A 24 -16.54 8.83 -8.04
N THR A 25 -17.38 9.69 -7.45
CA THR A 25 -18.03 10.80 -8.16
C THR A 25 -17.10 12.00 -8.43
N LYS A 26 -15.89 12.03 -7.85
CA LYS A 26 -14.88 13.08 -8.09
C LYS A 26 -13.79 12.70 -9.07
N ALA A 27 -13.85 11.53 -9.69
CA ALA A 27 -12.90 11.14 -10.73
C ALA A 27 -12.99 12.12 -11.91
N ALA A 28 -11.94 12.93 -12.12
CA ALA A 28 -11.81 13.72 -13.33
C ALA A 28 -11.82 12.78 -14.56
N PRO A 29 -12.42 13.18 -15.69
CA PRO A 29 -12.45 12.33 -16.87
C PRO A 29 -11.02 12.01 -17.29
N GLU A 30 -10.66 10.73 -17.28
CA GLU A 30 -9.40 10.25 -17.83
C GLU A 30 -9.35 10.65 -19.31
N ASN A 31 -8.40 11.52 -19.65
CA ASN A 31 -8.16 11.90 -21.03
C ASN A 31 -7.55 10.69 -21.74
N THR A 32 -8.40 9.92 -22.41
CA THR A 32 -8.04 8.76 -23.24
C THR A 32 -7.33 9.25 -24.50
N HIS A 33 -6.07 9.66 -24.36
CA HIS A 33 -5.02 9.66 -25.39
C HIS A 33 -3.77 10.35 -24.83
N ASP A 34 -2.96 9.61 -24.06
CA ASP A 34 -1.54 9.92 -23.98
C ASP A 34 -0.75 8.66 -24.34
N THR A 35 -0.63 8.42 -25.64
CA THR A 35 0.26 7.42 -26.22
C THR A 35 1.72 7.92 -26.24
N ARG A 36 2.21 8.43 -25.11
CA ARG A 36 3.63 8.76 -24.95
C ARG A 36 4.34 7.67 -24.16
N THR A 37 4.88 6.74 -24.93
CA THR A 37 5.92 5.80 -24.58
C THR A 37 7.15 6.55 -24.08
N SER A 38 7.25 6.72 -22.75
CA SER A 38 8.52 6.92 -22.03
C SER A 38 8.32 6.50 -20.57
N SER A 39 8.27 5.18 -20.37
CA SER A 39 7.94 4.47 -19.12
C SER A 39 9.09 4.49 -18.10
N ASN A 40 9.56 5.67 -17.70
CA ASN A 40 10.63 5.80 -16.70
C ASN A 40 10.12 5.90 -15.27
N THR A 41 8.79 5.91 -15.07
CA THR A 41 8.18 6.03 -13.75
C THR A 41 7.26 4.86 -13.40
N THR A 42 7.10 4.62 -12.11
CA THR A 42 6.22 3.60 -11.53
C THR A 42 5.44 4.20 -10.36
N THR A 43 4.29 3.60 -10.05
CA THR A 43 3.54 3.88 -8.82
C THR A 43 3.84 2.81 -7.79
N LEU A 44 4.22 3.22 -6.58
CA LEU A 44 4.37 2.35 -5.42
C LEU A 44 3.06 2.36 -4.61
N LEU A 45 2.58 1.17 -4.28
CA LEU A 45 1.43 0.93 -3.41
C LEU A 45 1.90 0.24 -2.14
N LEU A 46 1.54 0.79 -0.98
CA LEU A 46 1.65 0.13 0.32
C LEU A 46 0.29 0.10 1.00
N PHE A 47 -0.07 -1.06 1.55
CA PHE A 47 -1.19 -1.16 2.48
C PHE A 47 -1.10 -2.42 3.34
N TYR A 48 -1.79 -2.36 4.48
CA TYR A 48 -2.20 -3.52 5.25
C TYR A 48 -3.73 -3.48 5.40
N GLN A 49 -4.37 -4.65 5.36
CA GLN A 49 -5.77 -4.79 5.69
C GLN A 49 -5.95 -6.06 6.51
N TYR A 50 -6.29 -5.87 7.79
CA TYR A 50 -6.67 -6.97 8.66
C TYR A 50 -8.14 -7.34 8.45
N VAL A 51 -8.45 -8.62 8.65
CA VAL A 51 -9.80 -9.15 8.58
C VAL A 51 -10.17 -9.78 9.92
N GLU A 52 -11.26 -9.29 10.51
CA GLU A 52 -11.83 -9.82 11.75
C GLU A 52 -13.29 -10.23 11.53
N PRO A 53 -13.68 -11.48 11.86
CA PRO A 53 -12.82 -12.59 12.31
C PRO A 53 -11.86 -13.09 11.21
N PRO A 54 -10.71 -13.70 11.57
CA PRO A 54 -9.79 -14.27 10.59
C PRO A 54 -10.47 -15.33 9.72
N TRP A 55 -10.05 -15.43 8.46
CA TRP A 55 -10.54 -16.43 7.53
C TRP A 55 -10.37 -17.85 8.08
N SER A 56 -11.36 -18.70 7.83
CA SER A 56 -11.19 -20.15 8.00
C SER A 56 -10.10 -20.68 7.07
N GLU A 57 -9.60 -21.89 7.33
CA GLU A 57 -8.57 -22.52 6.49
C GLU A 57 -9.01 -22.68 5.02
N THR A 58 -10.30 -22.99 4.81
CA THR A 58 -10.89 -23.11 3.48
C THR A 58 -10.99 -21.76 2.77
N GLU A 59 -11.48 -20.72 3.47
CA GLU A 59 -11.52 -19.36 2.93
C GLU A 59 -10.12 -18.86 2.59
N TYR A 60 -9.14 -19.10 3.46
CA TYR A 60 -7.76 -18.70 3.24
C TYR A 60 -7.18 -19.27 1.94
N LYS A 61 -7.39 -20.56 1.67
CA LYS A 61 -6.91 -21.19 0.41
C LYS A 61 -7.53 -20.56 -0.83
N HIS A 62 -8.85 -20.30 -0.79
CA HIS A 62 -9.53 -19.62 -1.89
C HIS A 62 -9.07 -18.16 -2.04
N ASN A 63 -8.92 -17.45 -0.94
CA ASN A 63 -8.51 -16.04 -0.93
C ASN A 63 -7.06 -15.88 -1.40
N LEU A 64 -6.16 -16.81 -1.04
CA LEU A 64 -4.79 -16.84 -1.53
C LEU A 64 -4.75 -16.95 -3.06
N GLN A 65 -5.50 -17.91 -3.63
CA GLN A 65 -5.60 -18.09 -5.08
C GLN A 65 -6.23 -16.86 -5.76
N HIS A 66 -7.27 -16.29 -5.14
CA HIS A 66 -7.96 -15.12 -5.70
C HIS A 66 -7.06 -13.88 -5.74
N VAL A 67 -6.34 -13.59 -4.65
CA VAL A 67 -5.41 -12.45 -4.59
C VAL A 67 -4.27 -12.60 -5.57
N GLU A 68 -3.75 -13.82 -5.75
CA GLU A 68 -2.78 -14.12 -6.79
C GLU A 68 -3.32 -13.83 -8.19
N GLN A 69 -4.55 -14.26 -8.49
CA GLN A 69 -5.20 -13.98 -9.77
C GLN A 69 -5.41 -12.48 -10.00
N LEU A 70 -5.87 -11.73 -8.99
CA LEU A 70 -6.03 -10.28 -9.08
C LEU A 70 -4.69 -9.58 -9.38
N GLY A 71 -3.62 -10.00 -8.70
CA GLY A 71 -2.28 -9.46 -8.92
C GLY A 71 -1.77 -9.72 -10.34
N GLN A 72 -1.97 -10.94 -10.86
CA GLN A 72 -1.60 -11.32 -12.21
C GLN A 72 -2.42 -10.58 -13.28
N GLN A 73 -3.73 -10.45 -13.08
CA GLN A 73 -4.63 -9.77 -14.01
C GLN A 73 -4.34 -8.27 -14.11
N ALA A 74 -3.96 -7.64 -13.00
CA ALA A 74 -3.57 -6.24 -12.97
C ALA A 74 -2.09 -6.02 -13.36
N SER A 75 -1.34 -7.07 -13.70
CA SER A 75 0.10 -6.99 -14.03
C SER A 75 0.96 -6.29 -12.98
N VAL A 76 0.55 -6.29 -11.71
CA VAL A 76 1.32 -5.64 -10.63
C VAL A 76 2.50 -6.51 -10.21
N MET A 77 3.61 -5.89 -9.88
CA MET A 77 4.81 -6.53 -9.35
C MET A 77 4.97 -6.19 -7.87
N GLY A 78 5.81 -6.94 -7.14
CA GLY A 78 6.09 -6.67 -5.73
C GLY A 78 5.80 -7.85 -4.84
N ARG A 79 5.39 -7.58 -3.59
CA ARG A 79 5.22 -8.60 -2.56
C ARG A 79 3.83 -8.50 -1.96
N MET A 80 3.12 -9.61 -1.90
CA MET A 80 1.86 -9.76 -1.17
C MET A 80 2.06 -10.80 -0.08
N ARG A 81 2.07 -10.38 1.18
CA ARG A 81 1.98 -11.29 2.32
C ARG A 81 0.51 -11.59 2.57
N VAL A 82 0.16 -12.87 2.56
CA VAL A 82 -1.22 -13.35 2.71
C VAL A 82 -1.28 -14.24 3.94
N ALA A 83 -2.10 -13.85 4.90
CA ALA A 83 -2.37 -14.62 6.11
C ALA A 83 -3.87 -14.88 6.24
N ARG A 84 -4.25 -15.73 7.18
CA ARG A 84 -5.67 -15.88 7.55
C ARG A 84 -6.27 -14.58 8.09
N GLU A 85 -5.45 -13.71 8.66
CA GLU A 85 -5.86 -12.43 9.22
C GLU A 85 -5.84 -11.27 8.21
N GLY A 86 -5.55 -11.50 6.93
CA GLY A 86 -5.72 -10.48 5.87
C GLY A 86 -4.57 -10.38 4.88
N LEU A 87 -4.23 -9.15 4.47
CA LEU A 87 -3.21 -8.83 3.46
C LEU A 87 -2.24 -7.73 3.91
N ASN A 88 -0.96 -7.86 3.54
CA ASN A 88 0.04 -6.80 3.60
C ASN A 88 0.80 -6.77 2.27
N CYS A 89 0.70 -5.67 1.53
CA CYS A 89 1.24 -5.58 0.19
C CYS A 89 2.17 -4.39 0.02
N THR A 90 3.24 -4.61 -0.74
CA THR A 90 4.12 -3.58 -1.29
C THR A 90 4.26 -3.86 -2.77
N LEU A 91 3.60 -3.07 -3.61
CA LEU A 91 3.43 -3.35 -5.03
C LEU A 91 3.89 -2.18 -5.88
N THR A 92 4.36 -2.48 -7.09
CA THR A 92 4.70 -1.48 -8.09
C THR A 92 4.08 -1.85 -9.43
N GLY A 93 3.68 -0.84 -10.18
CA GLY A 93 3.14 -0.97 -11.53
C GLY A 93 2.94 0.41 -12.14
N SER A 94 2.37 0.47 -13.33
CA SER A 94 1.83 1.73 -13.83
C SER A 94 0.72 2.23 -12.90
N ARG A 95 0.41 3.53 -12.97
CA ARG A 95 -0.66 4.13 -12.17
C ARG A 95 -2.00 3.42 -12.41
N HIS A 96 -2.31 3.10 -13.66
CA HIS A 96 -3.55 2.43 -14.05
C HIS A 96 -3.65 1.03 -13.43
N GLU A 97 -2.61 0.20 -13.58
CA GLU A 97 -2.53 -1.16 -13.05
C GLU A 97 -2.72 -1.19 -11.51
N ILE A 98 -2.06 -0.28 -10.80
CA ILE A 98 -2.18 -0.17 -9.34
C ILE A 98 -3.61 0.24 -8.94
N LEU A 99 -4.21 1.22 -9.62
CA LEU A 99 -5.58 1.65 -9.33
C LEU A 99 -6.63 0.59 -9.69
N ASP A 100 -6.41 -0.18 -10.76
CA ASP A 100 -7.26 -1.33 -11.10
C ASP A 100 -7.19 -2.42 -10.04
N PHE A 101 -5.98 -2.72 -9.53
CA PHE A 101 -5.80 -3.67 -8.43
C PHE A 101 -6.56 -3.24 -7.17
N CYS A 102 -6.41 -1.98 -6.74
CA CYS A 102 -7.13 -1.43 -5.58
C CYS A 102 -8.65 -1.50 -5.75
N ARG A 103 -9.16 -1.13 -6.94
CA ARG A 103 -10.61 -1.21 -7.25
C ARG A 103 -11.11 -2.65 -7.24
N SER A 104 -10.30 -3.59 -7.73
CA SER A 104 -10.65 -5.01 -7.74
C SER A 104 -10.75 -5.58 -6.33
N LEU A 105 -9.84 -5.19 -5.41
CA LEU A 105 -9.95 -5.55 -3.99
C LEU A 105 -11.23 -5.02 -3.35
N ARG A 106 -11.58 -3.74 -3.61
CA ARG A 106 -12.81 -3.11 -3.12
C ARG A 106 -14.08 -3.81 -3.59
N ARG A 107 -14.13 -4.21 -4.86
CA ARG A 107 -15.25 -4.97 -5.44
C ARG A 107 -15.34 -6.38 -4.88
N TRP A 108 -14.20 -6.98 -4.53
CA TRP A 108 -14.15 -8.36 -4.07
C TRP A 108 -14.70 -8.54 -2.65
N ARG A 109 -14.25 -7.74 -1.67
CA ARG A 109 -14.75 -7.86 -0.29
C ARG A 109 -14.97 -6.49 0.37
N PRO A 110 -16.06 -6.32 1.14
CA PRO A 110 -16.38 -5.05 1.82
C PRO A 110 -15.29 -4.52 2.76
N VAL A 111 -14.49 -5.41 3.36
CA VAL A 111 -13.39 -5.01 4.25
C VAL A 111 -12.35 -4.11 3.54
N PHE A 112 -12.28 -4.16 2.21
CA PHE A 112 -11.35 -3.35 1.44
C PHE A 112 -11.88 -1.96 1.07
N LEU A 113 -13.17 -1.67 1.32
CA LEU A 113 -13.75 -0.36 1.02
C LEU A 113 -13.03 0.76 1.78
N GLU A 114 -12.79 0.52 3.07
CA GLU A 114 -12.12 1.45 3.99
C GLU A 114 -10.59 1.27 4.03
N THR A 115 -10.01 0.40 3.17
CA THR A 115 -8.56 0.23 3.15
C THR A 115 -7.87 1.53 2.76
N GLU A 116 -6.97 1.98 3.61
CA GLU A 116 -6.05 3.06 3.31
C GLU A 116 -4.94 2.57 2.36
N PHE A 117 -5.16 2.68 1.05
CA PHE A 117 -4.08 2.46 0.09
C PHE A 117 -3.20 3.71 0.02
N LYS A 118 -1.91 3.55 0.38
CA LYS A 118 -0.89 4.60 0.31
C LYS A 118 -0.18 4.49 -1.03
N LEU A 119 -0.36 5.49 -1.86
CA LEU A 119 0.13 5.56 -3.23
C LEU A 119 1.22 6.61 -3.32
N THR A 120 2.35 6.25 -3.91
CA THR A 120 3.39 7.22 -4.28
C THR A 120 3.61 7.14 -5.79
N HIS A 121 3.30 8.21 -6.49
CA HIS A 121 3.37 8.28 -7.94
C HIS A 121 4.70 8.81 -8.45
N ASP A 122 4.93 8.62 -9.74
CA ASP A 122 6.05 9.20 -10.50
C ASP A 122 7.44 8.85 -9.96
N LEU A 123 7.57 7.67 -9.32
CA LEU A 123 8.84 7.19 -8.79
C LEU A 123 9.71 6.62 -9.91
N PRO A 124 11.05 6.77 -9.87
CA PRO A 124 11.93 6.20 -10.88
C PRO A 124 11.79 4.69 -10.97
N ALA A 125 11.33 4.18 -12.12
CA ALA A 125 11.07 2.76 -12.33
C ALA A 125 12.34 1.92 -12.17
N ALA A 126 13.48 2.43 -12.66
CA ALA A 126 14.76 1.71 -12.63
C ALA A 126 15.24 1.31 -11.21
N THR A 127 14.88 2.09 -10.19
CA THR A 127 15.30 1.84 -8.80
C THR A 127 14.16 1.37 -7.90
N THR A 128 12.92 1.66 -8.25
CA THR A 128 11.75 1.39 -7.39
C THR A 128 10.99 0.15 -7.82
N GLN A 129 10.96 -0.17 -9.11
CA GLN A 129 10.10 -1.22 -9.64
C GLN A 129 10.59 -2.61 -9.22
N PHE A 130 9.70 -3.39 -8.62
CA PHE A 130 9.94 -4.80 -8.36
C PHE A 130 10.01 -5.58 -9.67
N GLN A 131 10.86 -6.61 -9.73
CA GLN A 131 11.07 -7.40 -10.95
C GLN A 131 9.95 -8.40 -11.24
N GLN A 132 9.21 -8.81 -10.21
CA GLN A 132 8.14 -9.81 -10.33
C GLN A 132 7.16 -9.69 -9.17
N LEU A 133 5.98 -10.28 -9.32
CA LEU A 133 5.05 -10.50 -8.22
C LEU A 133 5.46 -11.73 -7.40
N LYS A 134 5.56 -11.55 -6.09
CA LYS A 134 5.81 -12.63 -5.12
C LYS A 134 4.67 -12.69 -4.11
N ILE A 135 3.91 -13.79 -4.17
CA ILE A 135 2.91 -14.12 -3.16
C ILE A 135 3.58 -14.91 -2.05
N ILE A 136 3.40 -14.48 -0.80
CA ILE A 136 4.07 -15.05 0.36
C ILE A 136 2.99 -15.46 1.37
N PRO A 137 2.60 -16.75 1.39
CA PRO A 137 1.82 -17.34 2.46
C PRO A 137 2.54 -17.17 3.80
N VAL A 138 1.89 -16.58 4.80
CA VAL A 138 2.47 -16.33 6.13
C VAL A 138 1.47 -16.62 7.23
N GLN A 139 1.96 -16.91 8.44
CA GLN A 139 1.10 -17.08 9.61
C GLN A 139 0.56 -15.74 10.11
N GLU A 140 1.45 -14.73 10.20
CA GLU A 140 1.13 -13.37 10.62
C GLU A 140 1.51 -12.37 9.51
N LEU A 141 0.66 -11.37 9.27
CA LEU A 141 0.92 -10.30 8.30
C LEU A 141 2.11 -9.43 8.67
N VAL A 142 2.26 -9.18 9.97
CA VAL A 142 3.39 -8.54 10.61
C VAL A 142 3.77 -9.44 11.77
N HIS A 143 5.02 -9.87 11.83
CA HIS A 143 5.42 -10.82 12.86
C HIS A 143 5.64 -10.08 14.19
N TYR A 144 4.70 -10.24 15.12
CA TYR A 144 4.75 -9.59 16.43
C TYR A 144 5.62 -10.36 17.44
N GLY A 145 5.96 -11.62 17.15
CA GLY A 145 6.72 -12.48 18.07
C GLY A 145 5.97 -12.78 19.38
N LEU A 146 4.65 -12.57 19.41
CA LEU A 146 3.81 -12.85 20.56
C LEU A 146 3.44 -14.35 20.58
N ASN A 147 3.30 -14.91 21.79
CA ASN A 147 2.79 -16.27 21.93
C ASN A 147 1.30 -16.33 21.58
N GLY A 148 0.97 -16.61 20.32
CA GLY A 148 -0.39 -16.79 19.84
C GLY A 148 -0.44 -17.10 18.34
N PRO A 149 -1.51 -17.75 17.84
CA PRO A 149 -1.61 -18.12 16.42
C PRO A 149 -2.05 -16.98 15.49
N LYS A 150 -2.30 -15.77 16.03
CA LYS A 150 -2.81 -14.60 15.31
C LYS A 150 -2.47 -13.30 16.04
N ALA A 151 -2.53 -12.19 15.31
CA ALA A 151 -2.47 -10.86 15.90
C ALA A 151 -3.56 -10.65 16.98
N PRO A 152 -3.28 -9.87 18.04
CA PRO A 152 -4.31 -9.42 18.98
C PRO A 152 -5.45 -8.72 18.22
N PRO A 153 -6.73 -8.88 18.64
CA PRO A 153 -7.85 -8.21 17.99
C PRO A 153 -7.64 -6.69 17.94
N ILE A 154 -7.52 -6.15 16.74
CA ILE A 154 -7.20 -4.74 16.51
C ILE A 154 -8.34 -3.87 17.00
N ALA A 155 -9.59 -4.31 16.81
CA ALA A 155 -10.77 -3.59 17.31
C ALA A 155 -10.81 -3.50 18.84
N GLN A 156 -10.14 -4.40 19.56
CA GLN A 156 -10.10 -4.40 21.02
C GLN A 156 -8.90 -3.62 21.56
N TYR A 157 -7.77 -3.66 20.87
CA TYR A 157 -6.49 -3.12 21.35
C TYR A 157 -6.02 -1.89 20.56
N SER A 158 -6.93 -1.19 19.87
CA SER A 158 -6.60 0.05 19.16
C SER A 158 -6.29 1.19 20.12
N GLY A 159 -5.18 1.90 19.88
CA GLY A 159 -4.87 3.16 20.53
C GLY A 159 -5.53 4.36 19.87
N THR A 160 -5.17 5.56 20.32
CA THR A 160 -5.52 6.80 19.62
C THR A 160 -4.59 7.00 18.44
N HIS A 161 -5.15 7.05 17.23
CA HIS A 161 -4.42 7.43 16.02
C HIS A 161 -4.35 8.96 15.94
N LEU A 162 -3.14 9.49 15.74
CA LEU A 162 -2.90 10.92 15.57
C LEU A 162 -2.62 11.22 14.11
N GLU A 163 -3.24 12.27 13.58
CA GLU A 163 -2.87 12.80 12.26
C GLU A 163 -1.45 13.38 12.29
N PRO A 164 -0.74 13.51 11.15
CA PRO A 164 0.67 13.92 11.13
C PRO A 164 0.99 15.21 11.92
N GLN A 165 0.13 16.23 11.85
CA GLN A 165 0.30 17.48 12.60
C GLN A 165 0.08 17.29 14.10
N GLU A 166 -0.88 16.46 14.50
CA GLU A 166 -1.16 16.12 15.89
C GLU A 166 -0.02 15.27 16.48
N TYR A 167 0.49 14.32 15.71
CA TYR A 167 1.65 13.52 16.05
C TYR A 167 2.88 14.41 16.28
N HIS A 168 3.18 15.34 15.37
CA HIS A 168 4.27 16.29 15.53
C HIS A 168 4.11 17.17 16.79
N SER A 169 2.88 17.63 17.04
CA SER A 169 2.57 18.43 18.24
C SER A 169 2.72 17.61 19.52
N LYS A 170 2.33 16.33 19.51
CA LYS A 170 2.48 15.41 20.65
C LYS A 170 3.94 15.10 20.92
N LEU A 171 4.73 14.88 19.87
CA LEU A 171 6.16 14.60 19.93
C LEU A 171 6.95 15.73 20.61
N ALA A 172 6.54 16.98 20.43
CA ALA A 172 7.19 18.14 21.05
C ALA A 172 6.89 18.31 22.55
N GLN A 173 5.99 17.52 23.14
CA GLN A 173 5.63 17.65 24.56
C GLN A 173 6.71 17.02 25.46
N PRO A 174 7.12 17.67 26.57
CA PRO A 174 8.20 17.18 27.43
C PRO A 174 7.98 15.77 28.02
N GLU A 175 6.73 15.41 28.31
CA GLU A 175 6.37 14.13 28.94
C GLU A 175 6.08 13.02 27.91
N THR A 176 6.27 13.28 26.62
CA THR A 176 6.03 12.27 25.59
C THR A 176 7.18 11.28 25.56
N VAL A 177 6.87 10.01 25.85
CA VAL A 177 7.76 8.88 25.60
C VAL A 177 7.52 8.38 24.19
N VAL A 178 8.57 8.35 23.38
CA VAL A 178 8.55 7.79 22.02
C VAL A 178 9.15 6.39 22.06
N ILE A 179 8.42 5.43 21.54
CA ILE A 179 8.88 4.06 21.37
C ILE A 179 8.96 3.80 19.87
N ASP A 180 10.17 3.53 19.39
CA ASP A 180 10.40 3.07 18.02
C ASP A 180 10.23 1.53 17.99
N VAL A 181 9.46 1.03 17.01
CA VAL A 181 8.99 -0.37 16.94
C VAL A 181 9.31 -1.03 15.61
#